data_AF-A0A8H3IB87-F1
#
_entry.id   AF-A0A8H3IB87-F1
#
_cell.length_a   1.000
_cell.length_b   1.000
_cell.length_c   1.000
_cell.angle_alpha   90.00
_cell.angle_beta   90.00
_cell.angle_gamma   90.00
#
_symmetry.space_group_name_H-M   'P 1'
#
loop_
_entity.id
_entity.type
_entity.pdbx_description
1 polymer ?
#
loop_
_entity_poly.entity_id
_entity_poly.type
_entity_poly.pdbx_seq_one_letter_code
_entity_poly.pdbx_strand_id
1 'polypeptide(L)'
;MSRRKAFTDEYPQLKSETFETPFIVWEPMEHCCRPSQLPLVFEAMDFVDVFSPNDRELSALFKEEDRGEGTIAQQDLQQYCKTLLTQGFGLKPSAVVIRMGEDGCFVASHTRFVALPAYHTPLKNVKMEDRASWKNKVVDPTGGGNAFLGGYCIGLLMDEWRDLGPGQIAPGLTPFEGAALLGSVAASFAIEQSGMPRLSFHEGNELWNDERSLDRLDVMRKKVEKLHIPKVSGQLFDKFSPWKVSKGPTATNTTSKSLVYRRATIQDARTRVP
;
A
#
# COMPACT_ATOMS: atom_id res chain seq x y z
N MET A 1 13.50 -17.66 -18.34
CA MET A 1 12.66 -18.03 -17.16
C MET A 1 12.79 -16.89 -16.17
N SER A 2 11.69 -16.29 -15.68
CA SER A 2 11.81 -15.17 -14.72
C SER A 2 12.55 -15.65 -13.46
N ARG A 3 13.50 -14.87 -12.92
CA ARG A 3 14.21 -15.19 -11.66
C ARG A 3 13.23 -15.49 -10.51
N ARG A 4 12.06 -14.87 -10.53
CA ARG A 4 10.95 -15.15 -9.60
C ARG A 4 10.42 -16.58 -9.70
N LYS A 5 10.29 -17.11 -10.91
CA LYS A 5 9.86 -18.51 -11.12
C LYS A 5 10.90 -19.47 -10.53
N ALA A 6 12.19 -19.18 -10.74
CA ALA A 6 13.28 -19.95 -10.14
C ALA A 6 13.27 -19.88 -8.60
N PHE A 7 13.01 -18.70 -8.00
CA PHE A 7 12.86 -18.54 -6.56
C PHE A 7 11.66 -19.33 -6.00
N THR A 8 10.48 -19.23 -6.62
CA THR A 8 9.34 -20.07 -6.23
C THR A 8 9.62 -21.56 -6.44
N ASP A 9 10.50 -21.90 -7.38
CA ASP A 9 10.93 -23.27 -7.62
C ASP A 9 11.87 -23.79 -6.53
N GLU A 10 12.69 -22.91 -5.93
CA GLU A 10 13.65 -23.19 -4.85
C GLU A 10 13.00 -23.33 -3.46
N TYR A 11 11.80 -22.79 -3.26
CA TYR A 11 11.03 -22.91 -2.01
C TYR A 11 9.71 -23.67 -2.24
N PRO A 12 9.71 -25.02 -2.32
CA PRO A 12 8.53 -25.83 -2.64
C PRO A 12 7.35 -25.66 -1.68
N GLN A 13 7.58 -25.22 -0.45
CA GLN A 13 6.53 -24.86 0.51
C GLN A 13 5.68 -23.65 0.06
N LEU A 14 6.19 -22.81 -0.86
CA LEU A 14 5.41 -21.78 -1.55
C LEU A 14 4.65 -22.36 -2.75
N LYS A 15 5.00 -23.57 -3.21
CA LYS A 15 4.24 -24.36 -4.18
C LYS A 15 3.19 -25.20 -3.47
N SER A 16 2.12 -24.56 -3.01
CA SER A 16 0.86 -25.30 -2.86
C SER A 16 0.22 -25.42 -4.25
N GLU A 17 -0.45 -26.54 -4.54
CA GLU A 17 -0.94 -26.95 -5.88
C GLU A 17 -1.90 -25.97 -6.58
N THR A 18 -2.25 -24.84 -5.97
CA THR A 18 -3.23 -23.88 -6.50
C THR A 18 -2.95 -22.40 -6.23
N PHE A 19 -1.80 -21.97 -5.69
CA PHE A 19 -1.58 -20.53 -5.46
C PHE A 19 -0.93 -19.84 -6.68
N GLU A 20 -1.59 -18.79 -7.14
CA GLU A 20 -1.03 -17.85 -8.11
C GLU A 20 0.24 -17.17 -7.56
N THR A 21 1.05 -16.62 -8.45
CA THR A 21 2.31 -15.95 -8.06
C THR A 21 2.00 -14.81 -7.06
N PRO A 22 2.58 -14.80 -5.85
CA PRO A 22 2.21 -13.84 -4.80
C PRO A 22 2.61 -12.43 -5.21
N PHE A 23 1.80 -11.41 -4.93
CA PHE A 23 2.17 -10.00 -5.14
C PHE A 23 3.05 -9.51 -3.98
N ILE A 24 4.22 -8.93 -4.25
CA ILE A 24 5.23 -8.60 -3.23
C ILE A 24 5.48 -7.09 -3.20
N VAL A 25 5.23 -6.49 -2.03
CA VAL A 25 5.61 -5.11 -1.70
C VAL A 25 6.83 -5.17 -0.79
N TRP A 26 7.88 -4.42 -1.12
CA TRP A 26 9.14 -4.43 -0.38
C TRP A 26 9.54 -3.02 0.08
N GLU A 27 9.73 -2.87 1.38
CA GLU A 27 10.38 -1.72 2.01
C GLU A 27 11.85 -2.07 2.28
N PRO A 28 12.82 -1.24 1.85
CA PRO A 28 14.22 -1.48 2.13
C PRO A 28 14.54 -1.23 3.61
N MET A 29 15.61 -1.84 4.09
CA MET A 29 16.20 -1.44 5.37
C MET A 29 17.09 -0.21 5.20
N GLU A 30 17.01 0.75 6.12
CA GLU A 30 17.74 2.02 6.06
C GLU A 30 19.24 1.85 5.77
N HIS A 31 19.92 0.90 6.44
CA HIS A 31 21.36 0.68 6.28
C HIS A 31 21.77 0.10 4.91
N CYS A 32 20.81 -0.43 4.14
CA CYS A 32 21.01 -0.90 2.77
C CYS A 32 20.88 0.25 1.75
N CYS A 33 20.36 1.42 2.14
CA CYS A 33 20.13 2.54 1.23
C CYS A 33 21.40 3.39 1.08
N ARG A 34 22.28 2.96 0.18
CA ARG A 34 23.50 3.69 -0.19
C ARG A 34 23.89 3.39 -1.64
N PRO A 35 24.62 4.27 -2.34
CA PRO A 35 24.89 4.09 -3.77
C PRO A 35 25.61 2.78 -4.10
N SER A 36 26.52 2.34 -3.22
CA SER A 36 27.22 1.05 -3.35
C SER A 36 26.32 -0.19 -3.31
N GLN A 37 25.07 -0.07 -2.85
CA GLN A 37 24.09 -1.18 -2.83
C GLN A 37 23.10 -1.13 -3.99
N LEU A 38 23.10 -0.06 -4.79
CA LEU A 38 22.13 0.12 -5.89
C LEU A 38 22.08 -1.07 -6.87
N PRO A 39 23.21 -1.72 -7.26
CA PRO A 39 23.16 -2.94 -8.06
C PRO A 39 22.38 -4.09 -7.40
N LEU A 40 22.57 -4.30 -6.09
CA LEU A 40 21.86 -5.32 -5.32
C LEU A 40 20.38 -4.97 -5.15
N VAL A 41 20.04 -3.68 -5.05
CA VAL A 41 18.64 -3.23 -5.05
C VAL A 41 17.97 -3.57 -6.38
N PHE A 42 18.64 -3.34 -7.52
CA PHE A 42 18.09 -3.75 -8.82
C PHE A 42 17.87 -5.27 -8.91
N GLU A 43 18.82 -6.07 -8.42
CA GLU A 43 18.65 -7.53 -8.35
C GLU A 43 17.48 -7.94 -7.44
N ALA A 44 17.32 -7.31 -6.28
CA ALA A 44 16.19 -7.56 -5.39
C ALA A 44 14.86 -7.15 -6.03
N MET A 45 14.85 -6.04 -6.79
CA MET A 45 13.67 -5.54 -7.47
C MET A 45 13.13 -6.52 -8.53
N ASP A 46 13.93 -7.44 -9.06
CA ASP A 46 13.44 -8.51 -9.95
C ASP A 46 12.38 -9.39 -9.28
N PHE A 47 12.43 -9.55 -7.96
CA PHE A 47 11.57 -10.47 -7.19
C PHE A 47 10.31 -9.82 -6.63
N VAL A 48 10.20 -8.49 -6.65
CA VAL A 48 9.10 -7.74 -6.02
C VAL A 48 8.28 -7.00 -7.08
N ASP A 49 7.06 -6.59 -6.75
CA ASP A 49 6.17 -5.85 -7.67
C ASP A 49 6.10 -4.36 -7.32
N VAL A 50 6.30 -4.04 -6.04
CA VAL A 50 6.38 -2.67 -5.53
C VAL A 50 7.60 -2.50 -4.66
N PHE A 51 8.37 -1.46 -4.92
CA PHE A 51 9.47 -1.02 -4.07
C PHE A 51 9.04 0.26 -3.35
N SER A 52 9.08 0.27 -2.01
CA SER A 52 8.52 1.35 -1.20
C SER A 52 9.49 1.95 -0.18
N PRO A 53 10.55 2.65 -0.65
CA PRO A 53 11.41 3.41 0.25
C PRO A 53 10.65 4.61 0.85
N ASN A 54 11.14 5.17 1.95
CA ASN A 54 10.84 6.55 2.29
C ASN A 54 11.73 7.53 1.48
N ASP A 55 11.45 8.83 1.59
CA ASP A 55 12.20 9.89 0.91
C ASP A 55 13.68 9.91 1.31
N ARG A 56 14.02 9.69 2.58
CA ARG A 56 15.42 9.66 3.04
C ARG A 56 16.17 8.45 2.51
N GLU A 57 15.55 7.28 2.54
CA GLU A 57 16.07 6.02 1.98
C GLU A 57 16.33 6.17 0.48
N LEU A 58 15.39 6.76 -0.26
CA LEU A 58 15.58 7.00 -1.68
C LEU A 58 16.74 7.96 -1.94
N SER A 59 16.83 9.06 -1.18
CA SER A 59 17.93 10.03 -1.33
C SER A 59 19.28 9.34 -1.09
N ALA A 60 19.39 8.62 0.02
CA ALA A 60 20.60 7.92 0.42
C ALA A 60 21.00 6.83 -0.59
N LEU A 61 20.04 6.18 -1.24
CA LEU A 61 20.31 5.19 -2.28
C LEU A 61 21.01 5.77 -3.53
N PHE A 62 20.82 7.07 -3.83
CA PHE A 62 21.38 7.71 -5.03
C PHE A 62 22.48 8.74 -4.75
N LYS A 63 22.62 9.24 -3.52
CA LYS A 63 23.63 10.24 -3.13
C LYS A 63 24.41 9.76 -1.90
N GLU A 64 25.74 9.81 -1.95
CA GLU A 64 26.64 9.53 -0.81
C GLU A 64 26.47 10.59 0.30
N GLU A 65 26.20 11.84 -0.09
CA GLU A 65 26.16 13.02 0.78
C GLU A 65 24.76 13.65 0.78
N ASP A 66 23.94 13.21 1.73
CA ASP A 66 23.08 14.07 2.57
C ASP A 66 22.34 13.15 3.55
N ARG A 67 23.02 12.78 4.65
CA ARG A 67 22.32 12.31 5.87
C ARG A 67 21.74 13.49 6.65
N GLY A 68 21.62 14.66 6.01
CA GLY A 68 21.18 15.93 6.54
C GLY A 68 19.79 16.31 6.03
N GLU A 69 19.14 17.19 6.77
CA GLU A 69 17.78 17.67 6.54
C GLU A 69 17.66 18.37 5.17
N GLY A 70 17.13 17.66 4.18
CA GLY A 70 16.86 18.21 2.85
C GLY A 70 15.76 17.44 2.12
N THR A 71 14.76 18.16 1.61
CA THR A 71 13.74 17.58 0.72
C THR A 71 14.38 17.25 -0.63
N ILE A 72 14.15 16.04 -1.16
CA ILE A 72 14.59 15.68 -2.52
C ILE A 72 13.97 16.68 -3.51
N ALA A 73 14.81 17.31 -4.34
CA ALA A 73 14.33 18.17 -5.41
C ALA A 73 13.44 17.36 -6.37
N GLN A 74 12.32 17.95 -6.83
CA GLN A 74 11.32 17.21 -7.64
C GLN A 74 11.93 16.59 -8.92
N GLN A 75 12.92 17.25 -9.52
CA GLN A 75 13.61 16.73 -10.71
C GLN A 75 14.44 15.48 -10.38
N ASP A 76 15.16 15.50 -9.25
CA ASP A 76 15.92 14.35 -8.75
C ASP A 76 14.99 13.18 -8.41
N LEU A 77 13.86 13.45 -7.75
CA LEU A 77 12.85 12.47 -7.40
C LEU A 77 12.35 11.69 -8.63
N GLN A 78 11.99 12.42 -9.69
CA GLN A 78 11.52 11.81 -10.94
C GLN A 78 12.64 11.02 -11.63
N GLN A 79 13.85 11.55 -11.63
CA GLN A 79 14.99 10.87 -12.24
C GLN A 79 15.33 9.56 -11.52
N TYR A 80 15.31 9.54 -10.18
CA TYR A 80 15.53 8.33 -9.38
C TYR A 80 14.45 7.28 -9.63
N CYS A 81 13.18 7.67 -9.60
CA CYS A 81 12.06 6.78 -9.93
C CYS A 81 12.22 6.18 -11.33
N LYS A 82 12.58 7.01 -12.32
CA LYS A 82 12.79 6.55 -13.70
C LYS A 82 13.91 5.51 -13.78
N THR A 83 15.02 5.74 -13.08
CA THR A 83 16.12 4.76 -13.01
C THR A 83 15.69 3.46 -12.35
N LEU A 84 14.99 3.51 -11.21
CA LEU A 84 14.47 2.33 -10.51
C LEU A 84 13.50 1.52 -11.37
N LEU A 85 12.56 2.20 -12.04
CA LEU A 85 11.59 1.55 -12.94
C LEU A 85 12.31 0.88 -14.12
N THR A 86 13.22 1.58 -14.80
CA THR A 86 13.86 1.05 -16.02
C THR A 86 14.91 -0.02 -15.73
N GLN A 87 15.72 0.15 -14.69
CA GLN A 87 16.82 -0.76 -14.37
C GLN A 87 16.43 -1.86 -13.38
N GLY A 88 15.53 -1.58 -12.44
CA GLY A 88 15.13 -2.54 -11.40
C GLY A 88 13.93 -3.42 -11.79
N PHE A 89 12.95 -2.88 -12.52
CA PHE A 89 11.74 -3.64 -12.88
C PHE A 89 11.65 -4.01 -14.37
N GLY A 90 12.35 -3.29 -15.25
CA GLY A 90 12.33 -3.56 -16.68
C GLY A 90 10.99 -3.19 -17.32
N LEU A 91 10.27 -4.18 -17.87
CA LEU A 91 8.98 -3.97 -18.54
C LEU A 91 7.78 -4.52 -17.75
N LYS A 92 8.00 -5.07 -16.55
CA LYS A 92 6.90 -5.65 -15.78
C LYS A 92 6.00 -4.53 -15.23
N PRO A 93 4.71 -4.81 -15.02
CA PRO A 93 3.82 -3.90 -14.31
C PRO A 93 4.30 -3.78 -12.85
N SER A 94 4.74 -2.60 -12.45
CA SER A 94 5.33 -2.35 -11.14
C SER A 94 5.23 -0.89 -10.75
N ALA A 95 5.43 -0.61 -9.47
CA ALA A 95 5.48 0.74 -8.96
C ALA A 95 6.63 0.96 -7.97
N VAL A 96 7.16 2.18 -7.96
CA VAL A 96 7.94 2.72 -6.86
C VAL A 96 7.01 3.61 -6.04
N VAL A 97 6.85 3.33 -4.75
CA VAL A 97 5.94 4.05 -3.85
C VAL A 97 6.74 4.70 -2.74
N ILE A 98 7.02 5.98 -2.88
CA ILE A 98 7.89 6.70 -1.95
C ILE A 98 7.04 7.27 -0.83
N ARG A 99 7.31 6.86 0.41
CA ARG A 99 6.62 7.38 1.60
C ARG A 99 7.30 8.69 2.03
N MET A 100 6.55 9.78 2.10
CA MET A 100 7.10 11.13 2.31
C MET A 100 6.55 11.79 3.59
N GLY A 101 6.22 10.99 4.61
CA GLY A 101 5.76 11.48 5.92
C GLY A 101 4.57 12.43 5.80
N GLU A 102 4.73 13.64 6.34
CA GLU A 102 3.67 14.65 6.32
C GLU A 102 3.29 15.13 4.90
N ASP A 103 4.21 15.01 3.93
CA ASP A 103 3.96 15.37 2.53
C ASP A 103 3.15 14.31 1.77
N GLY A 104 2.90 13.14 2.38
CA GLY A 104 2.11 12.06 1.82
C GLY A 104 2.97 11.00 1.14
N CYS A 105 2.72 10.72 -0.14
CA CYS A 105 3.50 9.75 -0.90
C CYS A 105 3.61 10.11 -2.38
N PHE A 106 4.61 9.53 -3.04
CA PHE A 106 4.81 9.64 -4.48
C PHE A 106 4.76 8.27 -5.13
N VAL A 107 3.82 8.06 -6.04
CA VAL A 107 3.62 6.80 -6.76
C VAL A 107 4.14 6.97 -8.18
N ALA A 108 5.17 6.21 -8.53
CA ALA A 108 5.75 6.18 -9.86
C ALA A 108 5.55 4.80 -10.51
N SER A 109 5.00 4.80 -11.71
CA SER A 109 4.85 3.63 -12.58
C SER A 109 5.48 3.93 -13.93
N HIS A 110 5.61 2.92 -14.79
CA HIS A 110 6.09 3.12 -16.18
C HIS A 110 5.22 4.11 -16.98
N THR A 111 3.96 4.30 -16.60
CA THR A 111 3.01 5.14 -17.34
C THR A 111 2.83 6.53 -16.76
N ARG A 112 2.97 6.71 -15.44
CA ARG A 112 2.77 8.02 -14.80
C ARG A 112 3.32 8.10 -13.37
N PHE A 113 3.49 9.35 -12.94
CA PHE A 113 4.13 9.76 -11.71
C PHE A 113 3.14 10.69 -10.99
N VAL A 114 2.74 10.34 -9.77
CA VAL A 114 1.65 11.00 -9.04
C VAL A 114 2.05 11.26 -7.60
N ALA A 115 1.99 12.51 -7.16
CA ALA A 115 2.08 12.87 -5.75
C ALA A 115 0.68 12.85 -5.11
N LEU A 116 0.55 12.16 -3.99
CA LEU A 116 -0.70 12.03 -3.23
C LEU A 116 -0.49 12.60 -1.82
N PRO A 117 -1.42 13.42 -1.30
CA PRO A 117 -1.25 14.09 -0.02
C PRO A 117 -1.40 13.12 1.14
N ALA A 118 -0.86 13.46 2.30
CA ALA A 118 -1.17 12.78 3.55
C ALA A 118 -2.62 13.08 4.01
N TYR A 119 -3.13 12.25 4.92
CA TYR A 119 -4.44 12.48 5.54
C TYR A 119 -4.44 13.73 6.43
N HIS A 120 -3.45 13.89 7.31
CA HIS A 120 -3.29 15.13 8.06
C HIS A 120 -2.58 16.19 7.21
N THR A 121 -2.96 17.45 7.38
CA THR A 121 -2.27 18.57 6.73
C THR A 121 -0.84 18.64 7.27
N PRO A 122 0.19 18.83 6.43
CA PRO A 122 1.57 19.04 6.89
C PRO A 122 1.66 20.18 7.90
N LEU A 123 2.46 20.04 8.96
CA LEU A 123 2.54 21.03 10.03
C LEU A 123 2.94 22.42 9.48
N LYS A 124 3.79 22.45 8.46
CA LYS A 124 4.18 23.68 7.74
C LYS A 124 2.99 24.44 7.12
N ASN A 125 1.92 23.73 6.79
CA ASN A 125 0.70 24.25 6.18
C ASN A 125 -0.44 24.45 7.18
N VAL A 126 -0.22 24.17 8.47
CA VAL A 126 -1.21 24.40 9.54
C VAL A 126 -1.07 25.83 10.06
N LYS A 127 -2.20 26.54 10.11
CA LYS A 127 -2.28 27.90 10.67
C LYS A 127 -1.80 27.92 12.12
N MET A 128 -1.17 29.00 12.53
CA MET A 128 -0.56 29.12 13.87
C MET A 128 -1.55 28.83 15.01
N GLU A 129 -2.79 29.34 14.88
CA GLU A 129 -3.90 29.11 15.83
C GLU A 129 -4.30 27.63 15.97
N ASP A 130 -4.17 26.84 14.90
CA ASP A 130 -4.58 25.43 14.88
C ASP A 130 -3.44 24.47 15.26
N ARG A 131 -2.19 24.94 15.38
CA ARG A 131 -1.02 24.08 15.62
C ARG A 131 -1.10 23.28 16.91
N ALA A 132 -1.67 23.85 17.97
CA ALA A 132 -1.85 23.15 19.24
C ALA A 132 -2.82 21.96 19.08
N SER A 133 -3.96 22.19 18.43
CA SER A 133 -4.94 21.14 18.10
C SER A 133 -4.32 20.07 17.20
N TRP A 134 -3.56 20.48 16.18
CA TRP A 134 -2.88 19.55 15.29
C TRP A 134 -1.89 18.65 16.03
N LYS A 135 -1.06 19.20 16.92
CA LYS A 135 -0.10 18.43 17.72
C LYS A 135 -0.78 17.48 18.71
N ASN A 136 -1.99 17.81 19.17
CA ASN A 136 -2.78 16.90 19.99
C ASN A 136 -3.39 15.75 19.17
N LYS A 137 -3.50 15.91 17.85
CA LYS A 137 -4.02 14.87 16.96
C LYS A 137 -2.89 14.01 16.38
N VAL A 138 -1.80 14.59 15.87
CA VAL A 138 -0.63 13.84 15.36
C VAL A 138 0.41 13.77 16.48
N VAL A 139 0.45 12.63 17.18
CA VAL A 139 1.14 12.48 18.47
C VAL A 139 2.49 11.76 18.33
N ASP A 140 2.52 10.63 17.62
CA ASP A 140 3.71 9.78 17.51
C ASP A 140 3.79 9.21 16.09
N PRO A 141 4.74 9.64 15.23
CA PRO A 141 4.82 9.17 13.85
C PRO A 141 5.28 7.70 13.74
N THR A 142 5.71 7.08 14.85
CA THR A 142 6.22 5.71 14.89
C THR A 142 5.18 4.73 14.35
N GLY A 143 5.59 3.83 13.45
CA GLY A 143 4.71 2.84 12.85
C GLY A 143 3.81 3.37 11.72
N GLY A 144 3.79 4.68 11.45
CA GLY A 144 3.03 5.25 10.33
C GLY A 144 3.42 4.65 8.97
N GLY A 145 4.71 4.38 8.75
CA GLY A 145 5.21 3.69 7.56
C GLY A 145 4.71 2.24 7.43
N ASN A 146 4.77 1.47 8.52
CA ASN A 146 4.30 0.08 8.54
C ASN A 146 2.78 0.00 8.33
N ALA A 147 2.03 0.89 8.99
CA ALA A 147 0.59 1.00 8.80
C ALA A 147 0.24 1.40 7.36
N PHE A 148 1.01 2.33 6.76
CA PHE A 148 0.87 2.67 5.35
C PHE A 148 0.99 1.43 4.46
N LEU A 149 2.05 0.63 4.62
CA LEU A 149 2.26 -0.57 3.80
C LEU A 149 1.19 -1.63 4.02
N GLY A 150 0.72 -1.81 5.26
CA GLY A 150 -0.40 -2.70 5.56
C GLY A 150 -1.69 -2.26 4.83
N GLY A 151 -2.06 -0.99 4.95
CA GLY A 151 -3.21 -0.42 4.24
C GLY A 151 -3.06 -0.45 2.72
N TYR A 152 -1.83 -0.25 2.24
CA TYR A 152 -1.48 -0.33 0.82
C TYR A 152 -1.72 -1.74 0.26
N CYS A 153 -1.21 -2.77 0.94
CA CYS A 153 -1.43 -4.16 0.55
C CYS A 153 -2.92 -4.53 0.52
N ILE A 154 -3.70 -4.09 1.52
CA ILE A 154 -5.16 -4.27 1.50
C ILE A 154 -5.78 -3.55 0.30
N GLY A 155 -5.32 -2.35 -0.01
CA GLY A 155 -5.82 -1.59 -1.16
C GLY A 155 -5.54 -2.20 -2.52
N LEU A 156 -4.43 -2.90 -2.68
CA LEU A 156 -4.14 -3.67 -3.89
C LEU A 156 -5.11 -4.84 -4.09
N LEU A 157 -5.71 -5.36 -3.01
CA LEU A 157 -6.66 -6.48 -3.03
C LEU A 157 -8.13 -6.03 -3.02
N MET A 158 -8.39 -4.74 -2.81
CA MET A 158 -9.72 -4.27 -2.41
C MET A 158 -10.75 -4.31 -3.56
N ASP A 159 -10.31 -4.20 -4.82
CA ASP A 159 -11.19 -4.36 -5.99
C ASP A 159 -11.75 -5.79 -6.11
N GLU A 160 -11.06 -6.79 -5.53
CA GLU A 160 -11.51 -8.19 -5.52
C GLU A 160 -12.42 -8.52 -4.33
N TRP A 161 -12.17 -7.91 -3.16
CA TRP A 161 -12.84 -8.31 -1.90
C TRP A 161 -14.15 -7.59 -1.62
N ARG A 162 -14.45 -6.47 -2.29
CA ARG A 162 -15.70 -5.71 -2.08
C ARG A 162 -16.63 -5.68 -3.29
N ASP A 163 -16.35 -6.46 -4.35
CA ASP A 163 -17.03 -6.36 -5.66
C ASP A 163 -17.03 -4.93 -6.22
N LEU A 164 -16.07 -4.11 -5.78
CA LEU A 164 -15.85 -2.75 -6.27
C LEU A 164 -14.98 -2.92 -7.52
N GLY A 165 -15.54 -2.75 -8.71
CA GLY A 165 -14.78 -2.94 -9.95
C GLY A 165 -13.50 -2.08 -10.00
N PRO A 166 -12.54 -2.41 -10.90
CA PRO A 166 -11.26 -1.72 -11.00
C PRO A 166 -11.38 -0.20 -11.01
N GLY A 167 -10.71 0.47 -10.07
CA GLY A 167 -10.71 1.93 -9.99
C GLY A 167 -11.97 2.56 -9.38
N GLN A 168 -12.87 1.77 -8.76
CA GLN A 168 -13.98 2.31 -7.97
C GLN A 168 -13.54 2.89 -6.62
N ILE A 169 -12.38 2.47 -6.08
CA ILE A 169 -11.83 3.07 -4.86
C ILE A 169 -11.54 4.56 -5.08
N ALA A 170 -11.07 4.96 -6.26
CA ALA A 170 -10.85 6.35 -6.60
C ALA A 170 -10.88 6.50 -8.14
N PRO A 171 -12.03 6.88 -8.73
CA PRO A 171 -12.17 6.98 -10.17
C PRO A 171 -11.08 7.84 -10.81
N GLY A 172 -10.36 7.29 -11.79
CA GLY A 172 -9.25 7.96 -12.48
C GLY A 172 -7.86 7.70 -11.90
N LEU A 173 -7.76 7.01 -10.76
CA LEU A 173 -6.50 6.50 -10.22
C LEU A 173 -6.20 5.08 -10.73
N THR A 174 -4.91 4.73 -10.76
CA THR A 174 -4.48 3.34 -11.01
C THR A 174 -4.65 2.51 -9.74
N PRO A 175 -4.62 1.16 -9.82
CA PRO A 175 -4.60 0.32 -8.61
C PRO A 175 -3.49 0.72 -7.62
N PHE A 176 -2.28 1.05 -8.12
CA PHE A 176 -1.17 1.49 -7.28
C PHE A 176 -1.46 2.78 -6.51
N GLU A 177 -2.13 3.74 -7.14
CA GLU A 177 -2.47 5.01 -6.48
C GLU A 177 -3.69 4.88 -5.58
N GLY A 178 -4.70 4.11 -6.01
CA GLY A 178 -5.87 3.80 -5.18
C GLY A 178 -5.46 3.10 -3.88
N ALA A 179 -4.52 2.15 -3.97
CA ALA A 179 -3.93 1.49 -2.80
C ALA A 179 -3.21 2.48 -1.87
N ALA A 180 -2.52 3.48 -2.42
CA ALA A 180 -1.85 4.51 -1.64
C ALA A 180 -2.81 5.37 -0.80
N LEU A 181 -4.07 5.55 -1.23
CA LEU A 181 -5.07 6.23 -0.39
C LEU A 181 -5.36 5.42 0.88
N LEU A 182 -5.43 4.09 0.79
CA LEU A 182 -5.70 3.21 1.93
C LEU A 182 -4.48 3.11 2.84
N GLY A 183 -3.28 3.12 2.26
CA GLY A 183 -2.06 3.29 3.02
C GLY A 183 -2.08 4.60 3.82
N SER A 184 -2.43 5.72 3.19
CA SER A 184 -2.57 7.02 3.88
C SER A 184 -3.62 7.00 4.98
N VAL A 185 -4.75 6.31 4.78
CA VAL A 185 -5.79 6.13 5.82
C VAL A 185 -5.25 5.31 6.99
N ALA A 186 -4.61 4.17 6.74
CA ALA A 186 -4.07 3.32 7.81
C ALA A 186 -2.98 4.06 8.61
N ALA A 187 -2.05 4.73 7.92
CA ALA A 187 -1.02 5.57 8.55
C ALA A 187 -1.64 6.66 9.43
N SER A 188 -2.73 7.28 8.97
CA SER A 188 -3.39 8.35 9.72
C SER A 188 -3.92 7.92 11.08
N PHE A 189 -4.30 6.65 11.26
CA PHE A 189 -4.71 6.16 12.57
C PHE A 189 -3.52 5.84 13.47
N ALA A 190 -2.48 5.26 12.89
CA ALA A 190 -1.29 4.83 13.62
C ALA A 190 -0.55 6.01 14.27
N ILE A 191 -0.54 7.18 13.61
CA ILE A 191 0.25 8.32 14.10
C ILE A 191 -0.44 9.19 15.17
N GLU A 192 -1.70 8.90 15.50
CA GLU A 192 -2.50 9.73 16.41
C GLU A 192 -2.31 9.41 17.89
N GLN A 193 -1.55 8.35 18.18
CA GLN A 193 -1.23 7.91 19.52
C GLN A 193 0.05 7.09 19.51
N SER A 194 0.65 6.90 20.69
CA SER A 194 1.73 5.92 20.79
C SER A 194 1.14 4.51 20.85
N GLY A 195 1.67 3.62 20.01
CA GLY A 195 1.18 2.24 19.86
C GLY A 195 0.03 2.07 18.87
N MET A 196 -0.49 0.85 18.78
CA MET A 196 -1.53 0.50 17.78
C MET A 196 -2.83 1.29 18.02
N PRO A 197 -3.55 1.72 16.96
CA PRO A 197 -4.79 2.47 17.11
C PRO A 197 -5.86 1.68 17.87
N ARG A 198 -6.72 2.38 18.61
CA ARG A 198 -7.75 1.74 19.45
C ARG A 198 -8.88 1.20 18.58
N LEU A 199 -9.06 -0.12 18.61
CA LEU A 199 -10.18 -0.79 17.98
C LEU A 199 -11.40 -0.79 18.90
N SER A 200 -12.53 -0.27 18.41
CA SER A 200 -13.82 -0.33 19.09
C SER A 200 -14.94 -0.66 18.11
N PHE A 201 -16.12 -1.01 18.64
CA PHE A 201 -17.30 -1.30 17.84
C PHE A 201 -18.49 -0.50 18.35
N HIS A 202 -19.15 0.24 17.45
CA HIS A 202 -20.36 1.01 17.77
C HIS A 202 -21.44 0.73 16.73
N GLU A 203 -22.62 0.29 17.17
CA GLU A 203 -23.75 -0.05 16.29
C GLU A 203 -23.37 -0.98 15.12
N GLY A 204 -22.48 -1.94 15.38
CA GLY A 204 -21.99 -2.90 14.37
C GLY A 204 -20.94 -2.34 13.40
N ASN A 205 -20.51 -1.09 13.56
CA ASN A 205 -19.40 -0.52 12.80
C ASN A 205 -18.08 -0.68 13.56
N GLU A 206 -17.05 -1.13 12.86
CA GLU A 206 -15.67 -1.11 13.32
C GLU A 206 -15.14 0.33 13.31
N LEU A 207 -14.54 0.74 14.44
CA LEU A 207 -13.96 2.07 14.63
C LEU A 207 -12.49 1.94 15.03
N TRP A 208 -11.68 2.83 14.49
CA TRP A 208 -10.26 3.00 14.81
C TRP A 208 -10.08 4.41 15.35
N ASN A 209 -9.58 4.55 16.58
CA ASN A 209 -9.55 5.83 17.29
C ASN A 209 -10.91 6.55 17.23
N ASP A 210 -11.99 5.79 17.41
CA ASP A 210 -13.38 6.27 17.44
C ASP A 210 -13.90 6.82 16.09
N GLU A 211 -13.20 6.59 14.98
CA GLU A 211 -13.59 6.98 13.62
C GLU A 211 -13.63 5.77 12.67
N ARG A 212 -14.41 5.84 11.59
CA ARG A 212 -14.46 4.78 10.57
C ARG A 212 -13.38 5.00 9.52
N SER A 213 -12.71 3.93 9.10
CA SER A 213 -11.69 3.98 8.04
C SER A 213 -12.26 4.47 6.69
N LEU A 214 -13.51 4.13 6.39
CA LEU A 214 -14.18 4.56 5.16
C LEU A 214 -14.45 6.07 5.12
N ASP A 215 -14.73 6.68 6.27
CA ASP A 215 -14.97 8.12 6.33
C ASP A 215 -13.66 8.88 6.02
N ARG A 216 -12.51 8.38 6.51
CA ARG A 216 -11.19 8.92 6.16
C ARG A 216 -10.83 8.71 4.69
N LEU A 217 -11.22 7.57 4.13
CA LEU A 217 -11.03 7.32 2.70
C LEU A 217 -11.81 8.33 1.84
N ASP A 218 -13.04 8.66 2.22
CA ASP A 218 -13.83 9.68 1.51
C ASP A 218 -13.20 11.08 1.59
N VAL A 219 -12.57 11.42 2.71
CA VAL A 219 -11.75 12.64 2.82
C VAL A 219 -10.56 12.59 1.85
N MET A 220 -9.85 11.47 1.79
CA MET A 220 -8.71 11.29 0.89
C MET A 220 -9.12 11.39 -0.59
N ARG A 221 -10.23 10.76 -0.99
CA ARG A 221 -10.80 10.87 -2.34
C ARG A 221 -11.04 12.33 -2.72
N LYS A 222 -11.74 13.08 -1.87
CA LYS A 222 -12.03 14.51 -2.08
C LYS A 222 -10.76 15.37 -2.18
N LYS A 223 -9.70 15.03 -1.43
CA LYS A 223 -8.41 15.71 -1.57
C LYS A 223 -7.78 15.46 -2.93
N VAL A 224 -7.81 14.21 -3.40
CA VAL A 224 -7.19 13.80 -4.66
C VAL A 224 -7.97 14.32 -5.87
N GLU A 225 -9.30 14.36 -5.81
CA GLU A 225 -10.14 14.95 -6.86
C GLU A 225 -9.76 16.41 -7.15
N LYS A 226 -9.44 17.19 -6.12
CA LYS A 226 -9.02 18.60 -6.24
C LYS A 226 -7.67 18.76 -6.95
N LEU A 227 -6.86 17.70 -7.03
CA LEU A 227 -5.57 17.74 -7.72
C LEU A 227 -5.71 17.64 -9.25
N HIS A 228 -6.91 17.33 -9.76
CA HIS A 228 -7.18 17.20 -11.20
C HIS A 228 -6.17 16.28 -11.92
N ILE A 229 -5.78 15.17 -11.28
CA ILE A 229 -4.81 14.22 -11.84
C ILE A 229 -5.33 13.72 -13.20
N PRO A 230 -4.55 13.87 -14.29
CA PRO A 230 -4.96 13.40 -15.60
C PRO A 230 -5.26 11.91 -15.59
N LYS A 231 -6.41 11.52 -16.14
CA LYS A 231 -6.74 10.11 -16.37
C LYS A 231 -5.74 9.52 -17.35
N VAL A 232 -5.36 8.26 -17.15
CA VAL A 232 -4.49 7.58 -18.12
C VAL A 232 -5.28 7.35 -19.43
N SER A 233 -4.77 7.86 -20.55
CA SER A 233 -5.40 7.68 -21.86
C SER A 233 -4.92 6.38 -22.54
N GLY A 234 -5.83 5.43 -22.76
CA GLY A 234 -5.78 4.44 -23.86
C GLY A 234 -4.94 3.15 -23.70
N GLN A 235 -5.63 2.01 -23.93
CA GLN A 235 -5.18 0.66 -24.35
C GLN A 235 -4.19 -0.16 -23.50
N LEU A 236 -3.31 0.43 -22.67
CA LEU A 236 -2.45 -0.40 -21.80
C LEU A 236 -3.23 -1.10 -20.69
N PHE A 237 -4.33 -0.49 -20.22
CA PHE A 237 -5.18 -1.02 -19.16
C PHE A 237 -6.20 -2.08 -19.58
N ASP A 238 -6.54 -2.20 -20.87
CA ASP A 238 -7.41 -3.29 -21.33
C ASP A 238 -6.72 -4.66 -21.27
N LYS A 239 -5.38 -4.68 -21.14
CA LYS A 239 -4.60 -5.87 -20.80
C LYS A 239 -4.36 -6.04 -19.30
N PHE A 240 -4.65 -5.01 -18.51
CA PHE A 240 -4.67 -5.06 -17.05
C PHE A 240 -6.07 -5.43 -16.58
N SER A 241 -6.49 -6.66 -16.90
CA SER A 241 -7.42 -7.37 -16.02
C SER A 241 -6.58 -7.84 -14.84
N PRO A 242 -6.63 -7.21 -13.65
CA PRO A 242 -5.99 -7.79 -12.50
C PRO A 242 -6.75 -9.09 -12.24
N TRP A 243 -6.09 -10.23 -12.43
CA TRP A 243 -6.60 -11.51 -11.97
C TRP A 243 -7.94 -11.99 -12.59
N LYS A 244 -7.86 -12.99 -13.48
CA LYS A 244 -9.00 -13.88 -13.65
C LYS A 244 -8.92 -14.90 -12.52
N VAL A 245 -9.57 -14.63 -11.38
CA VAL A 245 -9.97 -15.71 -10.48
C VAL A 245 -10.75 -16.69 -11.38
N SER A 246 -10.21 -17.88 -11.63
CA SER A 246 -11.01 -18.90 -12.29
C SER A 246 -12.21 -19.11 -11.38
N LYS A 247 -13.40 -18.70 -11.82
CA LYS A 247 -14.63 -19.10 -11.14
C LYS A 247 -14.54 -20.62 -11.03
N GLY A 248 -14.36 -21.13 -9.82
CA GLY A 248 -14.53 -22.54 -9.53
C GLY A 248 -15.87 -22.99 -10.11
N PRO A 249 -16.02 -24.27 -10.46
CA PRO A 249 -17.16 -24.77 -11.22
C PRO A 249 -18.45 -24.21 -10.63
N THR A 250 -19.20 -23.50 -11.47
CA THR A 250 -20.47 -22.88 -11.16
C THR A 250 -21.39 -23.95 -10.59
N ALA A 251 -21.63 -23.91 -9.27
CA ALA A 251 -22.72 -24.64 -8.67
C ALA A 251 -24.01 -24.05 -9.24
N THR A 252 -24.66 -24.82 -10.09
CA THR A 252 -25.98 -24.55 -10.64
C THR A 252 -26.97 -24.27 -9.52
N ASN A 253 -27.77 -23.21 -9.71
CA ASN A 253 -28.97 -22.86 -8.96
C ASN A 253 -29.65 -24.03 -8.25
N THR A 254 -29.83 -23.92 -6.93
CA THR A 254 -31.09 -24.34 -6.29
C THR A 254 -31.27 -23.66 -4.93
N THR A 255 -32.24 -22.74 -4.91
CA THR A 255 -33.19 -22.48 -3.83
C THR A 255 -32.69 -21.96 -2.48
N SER A 256 -33.00 -20.68 -2.25
CA SER A 256 -33.43 -20.05 -0.99
C SER A 256 -33.58 -20.99 0.21
N LYS A 257 -32.79 -20.72 1.26
CA LYS A 257 -33.24 -20.79 2.66
C LYS A 257 -32.25 -20.08 3.57
N SER A 258 -32.79 -19.13 4.34
CA SER A 258 -32.17 -18.47 5.48
C SER A 258 -31.69 -19.48 6.53
N LEU A 259 -30.50 -19.25 7.10
CA LEU A 259 -29.99 -19.90 8.32
C LEU A 259 -29.00 -18.92 8.97
N VAL A 260 -29.45 -18.11 9.92
CA VAL A 260 -29.41 -18.37 11.38
C VAL A 260 -27.99 -18.66 11.87
N TYR A 261 -27.39 -17.60 12.43
CA TYR A 261 -26.21 -17.65 13.30
C TYR A 261 -26.39 -18.71 14.40
N ARG A 262 -25.50 -19.70 14.48
CA ARG A 262 -25.31 -20.49 15.70
C ARG A 262 -23.83 -20.47 16.09
N ARG A 263 -23.59 -19.84 17.25
CA ARG A 263 -22.38 -20.00 18.08
C ARG A 263 -22.12 -21.49 18.30
N ALA A 264 -20.90 -21.94 18.01
CA ALA A 264 -20.40 -23.21 18.51
C ALA A 264 -19.47 -22.95 19.70
N THR A 265 -19.92 -23.43 20.85
CA THR A 265 -19.16 -23.57 22.11
C THR A 265 -18.01 -24.54 21.91
N ILE A 266 -16.85 -24.18 22.46
CA ILE A 266 -15.67 -25.04 22.58
C ILE A 266 -15.90 -25.94 23.80
N GLN A 267 -15.98 -27.26 23.59
CA GLN A 267 -15.72 -28.22 24.66
C GLN A 267 -15.21 -29.56 24.09
N ASP A 268 -14.09 -29.99 24.69
CA ASP A 268 -13.43 -31.29 24.69
C ASP A 268 -12.87 -31.89 23.40
N ALA A 269 -11.53 -31.97 23.37
CA ALA A 269 -10.85 -33.25 23.16
C ALA A 269 -9.39 -33.20 23.66
N ARG A 270 -8.96 -34.34 24.23
CA ARG A 270 -7.59 -34.79 24.60
C ARG A 270 -7.23 -34.47 26.06
N THR A 271 -6.92 -35.46 26.91
CA THR A 271 -5.95 -36.53 26.69
C THR A 271 -6.22 -37.79 27.54
N ARG A 272 -6.12 -38.96 26.91
CA ARG A 272 -5.58 -40.17 27.54
C ARG A 272 -4.65 -40.84 26.54
N VAL A 273 -3.38 -40.94 26.90
CA VAL A 273 -2.41 -41.89 26.36
C VAL A 273 -2.01 -42.76 27.56
N PRO A 274 -1.74 -44.07 27.37
CA PRO A 274 -1.46 -45.00 28.47
C PRO A 274 -0.27 -44.61 29.34
#